data_AF-A0A0C3N195-F1
#
_entry.id   AF-A0A0C3N195-F1
#
_cell.length_a   1.000
_cell.length_b   1.000
_cell.length_c   1.000
_cell.angle_alpha   90.00
_cell.angle_beta   90.00
_cell.angle_gamma   90.00
#
_symmetry.space_group_name_H-M   'P 1'
#
loop_
_entity.id
_entity.type
_entity.pdbx_description
1 polymer ?
#
loop_
_entity_poly.entity_id
_entity_poly.type
_entity_poly.pdbx_seq_one_letter_code
_entity_poly.pdbx_strand_id
1 'polypeptide(L)'
;MASAIKRKTSLTLDAEVLDSAKSLEINVSAVAEAALKRAVAEARRKQWLTENADNFAAQAAWHERNGHPLADIMSAPGAASWNT
;
A
#
# COMPACT_ATOMS: atom_id res chain seq x y z
N MET A 1 -11.92 20.48 5.93
CA MET A 1 -11.25 19.63 4.92
C MET A 1 -10.01 20.36 4.45
N ALA A 2 -8.81 19.91 4.84
CA ALA A 2 -7.58 20.56 4.38
C ALA A 2 -7.43 20.30 2.87
N SER A 3 -7.49 21.36 2.06
CA SER A 3 -7.18 21.26 0.63
C SER A 3 -5.72 20.82 0.50
N ALA A 4 -5.49 19.63 -0.06
CA ALA A 4 -4.14 19.15 -0.28
C ALA A 4 -3.43 20.10 -1.26
N ILE A 5 -2.35 20.73 -0.79
CA ILE A 5 -1.56 21.67 -1.60
C ILE A 5 -0.96 20.88 -2.77
N LYS A 6 -1.51 21.07 -3.98
CA LYS A 6 -0.95 20.48 -5.20
C LYS A 6 0.30 21.26 -5.61
N ARG A 7 1.38 20.55 -5.93
CA ARG A 7 2.59 21.13 -6.51
C ARG A 7 2.66 20.78 -7.99
N LYS A 8 2.90 21.78 -8.83
CA LYS A 8 3.12 21.56 -10.27
C LYS A 8 4.48 20.90 -10.47
N THR A 9 4.52 19.89 -11.33
CA THR A 9 5.75 19.25 -11.79
C THR A 9 5.65 19.00 -13.29
N SER A 10 6.76 19.11 -14.02
CA SER A 10 6.84 18.82 -15.45
C SER A 10 7.46 17.44 -15.66
N LEU A 11 6.88 16.65 -16.55
CA LEU A 11 7.37 15.32 -16.92
C LEU A 11 7.40 15.19 -18.45
N THR A 12 8.36 14.41 -18.95
CA THR A 12 8.47 14.06 -20.37
C THR A 12 7.83 12.70 -20.58
N LEU A 13 6.89 12.62 -21.52
CA LEU A 13 6.20 11.40 -21.92
C LEU A 13 6.27 11.25 -23.44
N ASP A 14 5.92 10.06 -23.91
CA ASP A 14 5.79 9.78 -25.34
C ASP A 14 4.78 10.72 -26.00
N ALA A 15 5.17 11.33 -27.13
CA ALA A 15 4.38 12.32 -27.82
C ALA A 15 3.11 11.71 -28.46
N GLU A 16 3.22 10.53 -29.06
CA GLU A 16 2.08 9.84 -29.71
C GLU A 16 1.03 9.45 -28.67
N VAL A 17 1.48 9.04 -27.47
CA VAL A 17 0.60 8.74 -26.34
C VAL A 17 -0.13 10.00 -25.85
N LEU A 18 0.57 11.14 -25.75
CA LEU A 18 -0.04 12.40 -25.34
C LEU A 18 -1.06 12.92 -26.36
N ASP A 19 -0.75 12.82 -27.65
CA ASP A 19 -1.66 13.22 -28.73
C ASP A 19 -2.89 12.32 -28.78
N SER A 20 -2.71 11.02 -28.58
CA SER A 20 -3.81 10.05 -28.46
C SER A 20 -4.68 10.35 -27.23
N ALA A 21 -4.06 10.59 -26.07
CA ALA A 21 -4.77 10.93 -24.84
C ALA A 21 -5.59 12.21 -25.00
N LYS A 22 -5.05 13.22 -25.68
CA LYS A 22 -5.76 14.47 -25.99
C LYS A 22 -6.95 14.22 -26.92
N SER A 23 -6.77 13.42 -27.97
CA SER A 23 -7.82 13.08 -28.93
C SER A 23 -8.96 12.29 -28.29
N LEU A 24 -8.67 11.54 -27.22
CA LEU A 24 -9.62 10.77 -26.43
C LEU A 24 -10.14 11.51 -25.18
N GLU A 25 -9.81 12.79 -25.02
CA GLU A 25 -10.20 13.63 -23.86
C GLU A 25 -9.76 13.06 -22.50
N ILE A 26 -8.66 12.30 -22.47
CA ILE A 26 -8.11 11.71 -21.24
C ILE A 26 -7.42 12.80 -20.41
N ASN A 27 -7.80 12.89 -19.14
CA ASN A 27 -7.13 13.76 -18.18
C ASN A 27 -5.79 13.15 -17.72
N VAL A 28 -4.72 13.46 -18.46
CA VAL A 28 -3.35 13.00 -18.18
C VAL A 28 -2.92 13.28 -16.75
N SER A 29 -3.27 14.44 -16.20
CA SER A 29 -2.87 14.81 -14.84
C SER A 29 -3.51 13.92 -13.77
N ALA A 30 -4.78 13.54 -13.95
CA ALA A 30 -5.48 12.65 -13.03
C ALA A 30 -4.93 11.21 -13.10
N VAL A 31 -4.63 10.73 -14.31
CA VAL A 31 -4.00 9.43 -14.53
C VAL A 31 -2.61 9.38 -13.88
N ALA A 32 -1.78 10.40 -14.12
CA ALA A 32 -0.46 10.50 -13.52
C ALA A 32 -0.53 10.57 -11.98
N GLU A 33 -1.47 11.35 -11.42
CA GLU A 33 -1.67 11.43 -9.98
C GLU A 33 -2.06 10.08 -9.37
N ALA A 34 -2.98 9.34 -10.00
CA ALA A 34 -3.40 8.03 -9.54
C ALA A 34 -2.27 6.98 -9.62
N ALA A 35 -1.54 6.96 -10.74
CA ALA A 35 -0.40 6.06 -10.92
C ALA A 35 0.70 6.34 -9.89
N LEU A 36 1.04 7.62 -9.68
CA LEU A 36 2.07 8.01 -8.72
C LEU A 36 1.67 7.66 -7.28
N LYS A 37 0.40 7.87 -6.89
CA LYS A 37 -0.11 7.47 -5.57
C LYS A 37 0.05 5.98 -5.32
N ARG A 38 -0.27 5.13 -6.30
CA ARG A 38 -0.10 3.67 -6.21
C ARG A 38 1.38 3.31 -6.07
N ALA A 39 2.23 3.83 -6.95
CA ALA A 39 3.67 3.56 -6.92
C ALA A 39 4.31 3.98 -5.58
N VAL A 40 3.95 5.15 -5.03
CA VAL A 40 4.44 5.61 -3.73
C VAL A 40 3.96 4.72 -2.59
N ALA A 41 2.68 4.30 -2.60
CA ALA A 41 2.15 3.40 -1.57
C ALA A 41 2.86 2.04 -1.59
N GLU A 42 3.09 1.48 -2.77
CA GLU A 42 3.83 0.22 -2.94
C GLU A 42 5.29 0.35 -2.48
N ALA A 43 5.97 1.43 -2.85
CA ALA A 43 7.35 1.68 -2.43
C ALA A 43 7.46 1.79 -0.90
N ARG A 44 6.54 2.54 -0.27
CA ARG A 44 6.47 2.65 1.20
C ARG A 44 6.20 1.31 1.87
N ARG A 45 5.27 0.51 1.32
CA ARG A 45 4.99 -0.84 1.83
C ARG A 45 6.23 -1.72 1.76
N LYS A 46 6.94 -1.72 0.62
CA LYS A 46 8.18 -2.49 0.44
C LYS A 46 9.24 -2.07 1.45
N GLN A 47 9.46 -0.76 1.59
CA GLN A 47 10.39 -0.21 2.57
C GLN A 47 10.06 -0.66 3.99
N TRP A 48 8.80 -0.52 4.40
CA TRP A 48 8.36 -0.91 5.73
C TRP A 48 8.53 -2.42 5.99
N LEU A 49 8.22 -3.27 5.01
CA LEU A 49 8.44 -4.71 5.13
C LEU A 49 9.92 -5.05 5.32
N THR A 50 10.82 -4.39 4.57
CA THR A 50 12.26 -4.57 4.73
C THR A 50 12.74 -4.11 6.11
N GLU A 51 12.31 -2.94 6.56
CA GLU A 51 12.68 -2.38 7.87
C GLU A 51 12.19 -3.24 9.05
N ASN A 52 11.10 -3.98 8.86
CA ASN A 52 10.49 -4.80 9.92
C ASN A 52 10.74 -6.31 9.73
N ALA A 53 11.53 -6.72 8.73
CA ALA A 53 11.78 -8.12 8.44
C ALA A 53 12.36 -8.87 9.65
N ASP A 54 13.35 -8.27 10.32
CA ASP A 54 14.00 -8.86 11.49
C ASP A 54 13.03 -8.95 12.68
N ASN A 55 12.14 -7.97 12.86
CA ASN A 55 11.13 -8.00 13.91
C ASN A 55 10.14 -9.15 13.68
N PHE A 56 9.70 -9.35 12.44
CA PHE A 56 8.82 -10.48 12.10
C PHE A 56 9.53 -11.82 12.27
N ALA A 57 10.80 -11.93 11.88
CA ALA A 57 11.59 -13.14 12.09
C ALA A 57 11.76 -13.45 13.58
N ALA A 58 12.07 -12.43 14.39
CA ALA A 58 12.19 -12.58 15.84
C ALA A 58 10.87 -13.00 16.49
N GLN A 59 9.74 -12.42 16.05
CA GLN A 59 8.41 -12.78 16.52
C GLN A 59 8.04 -14.21 16.12
N ALA A 60 8.30 -14.62 14.88
CA ALA A 60 8.05 -15.98 14.41
C ALA A 60 8.84 -17.01 15.23
N ALA A 61 10.15 -16.77 15.43
CA ALA A 61 10.99 -17.62 16.25
C ALA A 61 10.53 -17.66 17.71
N TRP A 62 9.99 -16.56 18.24
CA TRP A 62 9.40 -16.54 19.58
C TRP A 62 8.12 -17.39 19.64
N HIS A 63 7.23 -17.30 18.66
CA HIS A 63 6.01 -18.12 18.60
C HIS A 63 6.32 -19.62 18.49
N GLU A 64 7.34 -20.00 17.71
CA GLU A 64 7.77 -21.41 17.59
C GLU A 64 8.21 -21.99 18.94
N ARG A 65 8.88 -21.18 19.77
CA ARG A 65 9.37 -21.61 21.09
C ARG A 65 8.31 -21.58 22.18
N ASN A 66 7.37 -20.64 22.13
CA ASN A 66 6.46 -20.34 23.23
C ASN A 66 4.98 -20.64 22.93
N GLY A 67 4.65 -20.99 21.69
CA GLY A 67 3.27 -21.01 21.20
C GLY A 67 2.73 -19.60 20.92
N HIS A 68 1.55 -19.55 20.30
CA HIS A 68 0.90 -18.27 20.02
C HIS A 68 0.22 -17.74 21.31
N PRO A 69 0.51 -16.50 21.78
CA PRO A 69 0.02 -15.99 23.06
C PRO A 69 -1.50 -15.97 23.20
N LEU A 70 -2.20 -15.86 22.07
CA LEU A 70 -3.66 -15.78 22.02
C LEU A 70 -4.32 -17.09 21.56
N ALA A 71 -3.59 -18.20 21.47
CA ALA A 71 -4.10 -19.47 20.93
C ALA A 71 -5.43 -19.91 21.58
N ASP A 72 -5.53 -19.79 22.91
CA ASP A 72 -6.71 -20.20 23.67
C ASP A 72 -7.93 -19.33 23.35
N ILE A 73 -7.72 -18.02 23.21
CA ILE A 73 -8.79 -17.08 22.90
C ILE A 73 -9.23 -17.23 21.43
N MET A 74 -8.28 -17.44 20.51
CA MET A 74 -8.57 -17.70 19.09
C MET A 74 -9.34 -19.00 18.88
N SER A 75 -9.16 -19.98 19.76
CA SER A 75 -9.86 -21.27 19.73
C SER A 75 -11.16 -21.26 20.55
N ALA A 76 -11.47 -20.15 21.23
CA ALA A 76 -12.65 -20.04 22.07
C ALA A 76 -13.93 -19.97 21.21
N PRO A 77 -15.10 -20.44 21.71
CA PRO A 77 -16.37 -20.40 20.99
C PRO A 77 -16.78 -19.00 20.50
N GLY A 78 -16.34 -17.95 21.21
CA GLY A 78 -16.61 -16.56 20.86
C GLY A 78 -15.84 -16.03 19.66
N ALA A 79 -14.76 -16.70 19.22
CA ALA A 79 -13.96 -16.26 18.07
C ALA A 79 -14.77 -16.20 16.76
N ALA A 80 -15.83 -17.03 16.64
CA ALA A 80 -16.72 -17.03 15.49
C ALA A 80 -17.44 -15.69 15.26
N SER A 81 -17.58 -14.85 16.30
CA SER A 81 -18.25 -13.54 16.21
C SER A 81 -17.38 -12.44 15.60
N TRP A 82 -16.06 -12.65 15.45
CA TRP A 82 -15.11 -11.62 15.02
C TRP A 82 -14.99 -11.45 13.51
N ASN A 83 -15.58 -12.36 12.73
CA ASN A 83 -15.56 -12.33 11.26
C ASN A 83 -16.80 -11.63 10.66
N THR A 84 -17.56 -10.87 11.46
CA THR A 84 -18.76 -10.11 11.03
C THR A 84 -18.39 -8.70 10.63
#